data_AF-A0A6G3XYW3-F1
#
_entry.id   AF-A0A6G3XYW3-F1
#
_cell.length_a   1.000
_cell.length_b   1.000
_cell.length_c   1.000
_cell.angle_alpha   90.00
_cell.angle_beta   90.00
_cell.angle_gamma   90.00
#
_symmetry.space_group_name_H-M   'P 1'
#
loop_
_entity.id
_entity.type
_entity.pdbx_description
1 polymer ?
#
loop_
_entity_poly.entity_id
_entity_poly.type
_entity_poly.pdbx_seq_one_letter_code
_entity_poly.pdbx_strand_id
1 'polypeptide(L)' 'MTAPTARRAGLCAGRVVAVTGAGRGLGRAHALAFAAEG' A
#
# COMPACT_ATOMS: atom_id res chain seq x y z
N MET A 1 -30.11 -10.29 -4.00
CA MET A 1 -28.97 -10.17 -4.92
C MET A 1 -27.84 -9.50 -4.15
N THR A 2 -26.88 -10.31 -3.68
CA THR A 2 -25.79 -9.89 -2.80
C THR A 2 -24.89 -8.88 -3.50
N ALA A 3 -24.69 -7.71 -2.89
CA ALA A 3 -23.71 -6.72 -3.35
C ALA A 3 -22.34 -7.39 -3.50
N PRO A 4 -21.54 -7.05 -4.53
CA PRO A 4 -20.19 -7.56 -4.61
C PRO A 4 -19.49 -7.14 -3.33
N THR A 5 -19.13 -8.10 -2.47
CA THR A 5 -18.13 -7.88 -1.43
C THR A 5 -16.91 -7.38 -2.18
N ALA A 6 -16.71 -6.06 -2.15
CA ALA A 6 -15.54 -5.43 -2.72
C ALA A 6 -14.36 -6.24 -2.19
N ARG A 7 -13.74 -7.02 -3.06
CA ARG A 7 -12.43 -7.59 -2.78
C ARG A 7 -11.62 -6.35 -2.47
N ARG A 8 -11.39 -6.07 -1.17
CA ARG A 8 -10.75 -4.82 -0.75
C ARG A 8 -9.44 -4.82 -1.49
N ALA A 9 -9.35 -4.01 -2.54
CA ALA A 9 -8.09 -3.76 -3.19
C ALA A 9 -7.16 -3.29 -2.08
N GLY A 10 -5.91 -3.73 -2.12
CA GLY A 10 -4.93 -3.33 -1.10
C GLY A 10 -4.95 -1.82 -0.96
N LEU A 11 -4.58 -1.33 0.22
CA LEU A 11 -4.70 0.09 0.55
C LEU A 11 -4.16 0.97 -0.58
N CYS A 12 -3.05 0.63 -1.22
CA CYS A 12 -2.41 1.49 -2.20
C CYS A 12 -2.89 1.31 -3.65
N ALA A 13 -3.80 0.37 -3.93
CA ALA A 13 -4.17 0.00 -5.29
C ALA A 13 -4.55 1.20 -6.17
N GLY A 14 -3.80 1.40 -7.26
CA GLY A 14 -4.01 2.50 -8.21
C GLY A 14 -3.58 3.88 -7.68
N ARG A 15 -2.83 3.93 -6.58
CA ARG A 15 -2.34 5.16 -5.96
C ARG A 15 -0.82 5.23 -6.04
N VAL A 16 -0.30 6.46 -6.06
CA VAL A 16 1.14 6.72 -5.95
C VAL A 16 1.45 7.17 -4.53
N VAL A 17 2.46 6.56 -3.92
CA VAL A 17 2.91 6.90 -2.56
C VAL A 17 4.37 7.33 -2.62
N ALA A 18 4.66 8.52 -2.09
CA ALA A 18 6.03 9.01 -1.91
C ALA A 18 6.48 8.75 -0.47
N VAL A 19 7.64 8.11 -0.30
CA VAL A 19 8.25 7.86 1.01
C VAL A 19 9.64 8.47 1.05
N THR A 20 9.86 9.44 1.93
CA THR A 20 11.18 10.06 2.14
C THR A 20 12.00 9.24 3.13
N GLY A 21 13.33 9.28 3.01
CA GLY A 21 14.21 8.51 3.90
C GLY A 21 14.09 6.98 3.77
N ALA A 22 13.67 6.45 2.61
CA ALA A 22 13.38 5.03 2.40
C ALA A 22 14.63 4.11 2.30
N GLY A 23 15.84 4.63 2.53
CA GLY A 23 17.07 3.84 2.43
C GLY A 23 17.25 2.80 3.54
N ARG A 24 16.74 3.06 4.75
CA ARG A 24 16.84 2.16 5.91
C ARG A 24 15.76 2.45 6.97
N GLY A 25 15.74 1.65 8.04
CA GLY A 25 14.90 1.88 9.21
C GLY A 25 13.41 1.93 8.87
N LEU A 26 12.67 2.80 9.58
CA LEU A 26 11.21 2.92 9.42
C LEU A 26 10.79 3.37 8.02
N GLY A 27 11.54 4.28 7.40
CA GLY A 27 11.26 4.73 6.03
C GLY A 27 11.24 3.56 5.04
N ARG A 28 12.22 2.65 5.14
CA ARG A 28 12.26 1.44 4.31
C ARG A 28 11.12 0.47 4.64
N ALA A 29 10.84 0.25 5.93
CA ALA A 29 9.76 -0.63 6.36
C ALA A 29 8.39 -0.15 5.83
N HIS A 30 8.12 1.15 5.89
CA HIS A 30 6.90 1.74 5.36
C HIS A 30 6.82 1.66 3.84
N ALA A 31 7.92 1.94 3.13
CA ALA A 31 7.95 1.79 1.67
C ALA A 31 7.60 0.36 1.23
N LEU A 32 8.12 -0.65 1.92
CA LEU A 32 7.82 -2.06 1.65
C LEU A 32 6.37 -2.42 2.00
N ALA A 33 5.85 -1.93 3.13
CA ALA A 33 4.47 -2.17 3.52
C ALA A 33 3.47 -1.56 2.52
N PHE A 34 3.69 -0.32 2.07
CA PHE A 34 2.83 0.30 1.05
C PHE A 34 2.93 -0.40 -0.30
N ALA A 35 4.12 -0.87 -0.71
CA ALA A 35 4.28 -1.65 -1.93
C ALA A 35 3.54 -3.01 -1.87
N ALA A 36 3.47 -3.64 -0.69
CA ALA A 36 2.70 -4.88 -0.50
C ALA A 36 1.19 -4.67 -0.63
N GLU A 37 0.71 -3.45 -0.36
CA GLU A 37 -0.69 -3.04 -0.47
C GLU A 37 -1.09 -2.58 -1.88
N GLY A 38 -0.19 -2.71 -2.87
CA GLY A 38 -0.48 -2.52 -4.29
C GLY A 38 -0.12 -1.16 -4.84
#